data_AF-A0A959LXC5-F1
#
_entry.id   AF-A0A959LXC5-F1
#
_cell.length_a   1.000
_cell.length_b   1.000
_cell.length_c   1.000
_cell.angle_alpha   90.00
_cell.angle_beta   90.00
_cell.angle_gamma   90.00
#
_symmetry.space_group_name_H-M   'P 1'
#
loop_
_entity.id
_entity.type
_entity.pdbx_description
1 polymer ?
#
loop_
_entity_poly.entity_id
_entity_poly.type
_entity_poly.pdbx_seq_one_letter_code
_entity_poly.pdbx_strand_id
1 'polypeptide(L)'
;MERRKFISNICLGCIGITFGGAALNSCSQMKSVNAFAQEGYLVIDKSEFIDKDSNKEFDSIIITSNSLKKPIILFKTGRDTFEATSLECTHKSVTLDLVDAQLVCSAHGSKFEKNGKVINGPAKRDLKRYSVDKTISTVKIKL
;
A
#
# COMPACT_ATOMS: atom_id res chain seq x y z
N MET A 1 30.71 34.45 -23.95
CA MET A 1 29.27 34.53 -23.60
C MET A 1 29.06 33.83 -22.28
N GLU A 2 28.93 34.65 -21.24
CA GLU A 2 28.93 34.33 -19.81
C GLU A 2 27.64 33.59 -19.39
N ARG A 3 27.68 32.26 -19.27
CA ARG A 3 26.55 31.44 -18.77
C ARG A 3 26.35 31.55 -17.24
N ARG A 4 26.87 32.60 -16.61
CA ARG A 4 26.89 32.80 -15.15
C ARG A 4 26.04 33.99 -14.66
N LYS A 5 25.03 34.40 -15.45
CA LYS A 5 24.07 35.45 -15.05
C LYS A 5 22.62 34.96 -14.95
N PHE A 6 22.40 33.77 -14.40
CA PHE A 6 21.04 33.33 -14.04
C PHE A 6 20.84 33.05 -12.55
N ILE A 7 21.90 33.07 -11.75
CA ILE A 7 21.81 32.91 -10.28
C ILE A 7 22.28 34.18 -9.59
N SER A 8 21.69 35.33 -9.95
CA SER A 8 22.03 36.60 -9.29
C SER A 8 20.86 37.57 -9.18
N ASN A 9 19.60 37.08 -9.14
CA ASN A 9 18.45 37.98 -8.94
C ASN A 9 17.19 37.32 -8.36
N ILE A 10 17.30 36.42 -7.37
CA ILE A 10 16.12 35.91 -6.62
C ILE A 10 16.34 35.97 -5.09
N CYS A 11 17.14 36.93 -4.59
CA CYS A 11 17.35 37.13 -3.15
C CYS A 11 16.72 38.40 -2.56
N LEU A 12 15.82 39.10 -3.27
CA LEU A 12 15.15 40.30 -2.74
C LEU A 12 13.63 40.22 -2.91
N GLY A 13 13.00 39.50 -1.98
CA GLY A 13 11.54 39.39 -1.89
C GLY A 13 11.05 38.78 -0.58
N CYS A 14 11.70 39.10 0.54
CA CYS A 14 11.26 38.68 1.88
C CYS A 14 10.64 39.88 2.62
N ILE A 15 9.55 40.43 2.07
CA ILE A 15 8.64 41.30 2.84
C ILE A 15 7.29 40.59 2.90
N GLY A 16 7.03 39.99 4.07
CA GLY A 16 5.75 39.63 4.65
C GLY A 16 4.57 39.27 3.75
N ILE A 17 4.32 37.96 3.63
CA ILE A 17 2.96 37.42 3.74
C ILE A 17 2.99 36.29 4.76
N THR A 18 2.54 36.61 5.98
CA THR A 18 2.08 35.64 6.96
C THR A 18 0.73 35.12 6.49
N PHE A 19 0.65 33.98 5.81
CA PHE A 19 -0.61 33.25 5.65
C PHE A 19 -0.36 31.75 5.49
N GLY A 20 -0.83 31.00 6.49
CA GLY A 20 -1.22 29.60 6.38
C GLY A 20 -0.08 28.62 6.18
N GLY A 21 0.35 27.98 7.26
CA GLY A 21 0.97 26.67 7.15
C GLY A 21 0.04 25.76 6.36
N ALA A 22 0.32 25.57 5.08
CA ALA A 22 -0.25 24.47 4.32
C ALA A 22 0.33 23.21 4.95
N ALA A 23 -0.40 22.66 5.92
CA ALA A 23 -0.18 21.30 6.36
C ALA A 23 -0.37 20.41 5.13
N LEU A 24 0.74 19.99 4.51
CA LEU A 24 0.77 18.97 3.48
C LEU A 24 0.44 17.62 4.13
N ASN A 25 -0.78 17.46 4.65
CA ASN A 25 -1.30 16.20 5.16
C ASN A 25 -2.16 15.57 4.08
N SER A 26 -1.53 15.08 3.02
CA SER A 26 -2.19 14.14 2.12
C SER A 26 -1.21 13.08 1.61
N CYS A 27 -0.37 12.57 2.51
CA CYS A 27 0.12 11.21 2.36
C CYS A 27 -0.93 10.31 3.00
N SER A 28 -1.76 9.64 2.18
CA SER A 28 -2.57 8.51 2.67
C SER A 28 -1.59 7.38 3.03
N GLN A 29 -1.03 7.45 4.24
CA GLN A 29 -0.09 6.46 4.74
C GLN A 29 -0.81 5.12 4.82
N MET A 30 -0.33 4.15 4.04
CA MET A 30 -0.89 2.80 4.08
C MET A 30 -0.41 2.11 5.36
N LYS A 31 -1.36 1.58 6.14
CA LYS A 31 -1.05 0.88 7.39
C LYS A 31 -0.37 -0.45 7.09
N SER A 32 0.76 -0.69 7.74
CA SER A 32 1.52 -1.95 7.67
C SER A 32 1.47 -2.66 9.02
N VAL A 33 1.24 -3.97 8.99
CA VAL A 33 1.09 -4.84 10.15
C VAL A 33 2.10 -5.98 10.01
N ASN A 34 2.83 -6.26 11.09
CA ASN A 34 3.69 -7.44 11.15
C ASN A 34 2.90 -8.61 11.74
N ALA A 35 2.74 -9.69 10.97
CA ALA A 35 2.03 -10.89 11.38
C ALA A 35 2.98 -12.07 11.55
N PHE A 36 2.74 -12.88 12.58
CA PHE A 36 3.48 -14.11 12.83
C PHE A 36 2.76 -15.30 12.19
N ALA A 37 3.53 -16.21 11.60
CA ALA A 37 3.01 -17.45 11.08
C ALA A 37 2.81 -18.46 12.22
N GLN A 38 1.61 -19.02 12.32
CA GLN A 38 1.25 -20.09 13.25
C GLN A 38 0.51 -21.18 12.46
N GLU A 39 1.01 -22.41 12.50
CA GLU A 39 0.37 -23.58 11.86
C GLU A 39 0.03 -23.39 10.37
N GLY A 40 0.86 -22.63 9.62
CA GLY A 40 0.63 -22.36 8.20
C GLY A 40 -0.31 -21.19 7.91
N TYR A 41 -0.71 -20.43 8.93
CA TYR A 41 -1.54 -19.23 8.79
C TYR A 41 -0.82 -18.00 9.32
N LEU A 42 -1.01 -16.86 8.66
CA LEU A 42 -0.82 -15.56 9.28
C LEU A 42 -2.12 -15.19 9.99
N VAL A 43 -2.03 -14.81 11.25
CA VAL A 43 -3.19 -14.39 12.05
C VAL A 43 -3.13 -12.88 12.27
N ILE A 44 -4.21 -12.19 11.91
CA ILE A 44 -4.32 -10.73 11.97
C ILE A 44 -5.59 -10.38 12.74
N ASP A 45 -5.48 -9.49 13.73
CA ASP A 45 -6.65 -8.95 14.43
C ASP A 45 -7.39 -7.95 13.55
N LYS A 46 -8.73 -8.03 13.53
CA LYS A 46 -9.56 -7.08 12.75
C LYS A 46 -9.44 -5.64 13.25
N SER A 47 -9.06 -5.44 14.51
CA SER A 47 -8.73 -4.12 15.06
C SER A 47 -7.55 -3.47 14.34
N GLU A 48 -6.74 -4.24 13.60
CA GLU A 48 -5.67 -3.69 12.78
C GLU A 48 -6.18 -2.87 11.59
N PHE A 49 -7.46 -2.98 11.22
CA PHE A 49 -8.06 -2.06 10.26
C PHE A 49 -8.46 -0.71 10.85
N ILE A 50 -8.33 -0.52 12.16
CA ILE A 50 -8.73 0.72 12.83
C ILE A 50 -7.47 1.50 13.22
N ASP A 51 -7.46 2.79 12.87
CA ASP A 51 -6.49 3.75 13.38
C ASP A 51 -6.81 4.10 14.83
N LYS A 52 -5.85 3.94 15.74
CA LYS A 52 -6.10 4.10 17.19
C LYS A 52 -6.34 5.55 17.60
N ASP A 53 -5.80 6.50 16.84
CA ASP A 53 -5.85 7.92 17.20
C ASP A 53 -7.08 8.61 16.59
N SER A 54 -7.33 8.38 15.31
CA SER A 54 -8.43 9.00 14.56
C SER A 54 -9.71 8.16 14.53
N ASN A 55 -9.66 6.91 15.00
CA ASN A 55 -10.74 5.92 14.90
C ASN A 55 -11.22 5.70 13.44
N LYS A 56 -10.37 6.03 12.47
CA LYS A 56 -10.64 5.84 11.05
C LYS A 56 -10.40 4.38 10.67
N GLU A 57 -11.33 3.79 9.93
CA GLU A 57 -11.15 2.47 9.37
C GLU A 57 -10.38 2.54 8.04
N PHE A 58 -9.39 1.67 7.87
CA PHE A 58 -8.65 1.46 6.63
C PHE A 58 -9.40 0.45 5.75
N ASP A 59 -9.47 0.70 4.44
CA ASP A 59 -10.02 -0.28 3.49
C ASP A 59 -9.03 -1.42 3.18
N SER A 60 -7.74 -1.22 3.51
CA SER A 60 -6.69 -2.19 3.26
C SER A 60 -5.50 -1.99 4.19
N ILE A 61 -4.82 -3.09 4.51
CA ILE A 61 -3.58 -3.10 5.28
C ILE A 61 -2.53 -3.97 4.58
N ILE A 62 -1.25 -3.60 4.71
CA ILE A 62 -0.12 -4.42 4.25
C ILE A 62 0.29 -5.36 5.37
N ILE A 63 0.40 -6.64 5.06
CA ILE A 63 0.87 -7.68 5.97
C ILE A 63 2.31 -8.04 5.60
N THR A 64 3.20 -7.92 6.59
CA THR A 64 4.59 -8.35 6.52
C THR A 64 4.82 -9.50 7.49
N SER A 65 5.77 -10.37 7.20
CA SER A 65 6.13 -11.49 8.08
C SER A 65 7.52 -11.99 7.75
N ASN A 66 8.22 -12.58 8.71
CA ASN A 66 9.47 -13.29 8.46
C ASN A 66 9.29 -14.51 7.54
N SER A 67 8.06 -15.04 7.45
CA SER A 67 7.71 -16.19 6.62
C SER A 67 7.35 -15.81 5.18
N LEU A 68 7.36 -14.51 4.84
CA LEU A 68 7.01 -13.98 3.53
C LEU A 68 8.24 -13.39 2.82
N LYS A 69 8.46 -13.77 1.56
CA LYS A 69 9.46 -13.11 0.70
C LYS A 69 9.03 -11.71 0.26
N LYS A 70 7.72 -11.53 0.06
CA LYS A 70 7.08 -10.28 -0.34
C LYS A 70 5.81 -10.07 0.47
N PRO A 71 5.43 -8.82 0.77
CA PRO A 71 4.24 -8.55 1.55
C PRO A 71 2.97 -9.04 0.86
N ILE A 72 1.92 -9.20 1.66
CA ILE A 72 0.55 -9.44 1.20
C ILE A 72 -0.23 -8.17 1.49
N ILE A 73 -1.13 -7.75 0.61
CA ILE A 73 -2.13 -6.75 0.93
C ILE A 73 -3.44 -7.46 1.25
N LEU A 74 -4.08 -7.05 2.34
CA LEU A 74 -5.39 -7.55 2.75
C LEU A 74 -6.41 -6.42 2.58
N PHE A 75 -7.31 -6.59 1.63
CA PHE A 75 -8.42 -5.67 1.37
C PHE A 75 -9.66 -6.09 2.14
N LYS A 76 -10.38 -5.12 2.69
CA LYS A 76 -11.77 -5.27 3.11
C LYS A 76 -12.66 -4.96 1.90
N THR A 77 -13.41 -5.96 1.43
CA THR A 77 -14.29 -5.83 0.24
C THR A 77 -15.77 -5.71 0.61
N GLY A 78 -16.09 -5.72 1.90
CA GLY A 78 -17.44 -5.68 2.44
C GLY A 78 -17.41 -5.74 3.98
N ARG A 79 -18.58 -5.90 4.62
CA ARG A 79 -18.67 -5.88 6.09
C ARG A 79 -17.84 -6.98 6.78
N ASP A 80 -17.70 -8.14 6.15
CA ASP A 80 -16.89 -9.25 6.68
C ASP A 80 -16.29 -10.11 5.54
N THR A 81 -15.93 -9.45 4.45
CA THR A 81 -15.34 -10.09 3.27
C THR A 81 -13.97 -9.50 3.01
N PHE A 82 -13.01 -10.37 2.70
CA PHE A 82 -11.62 -10.00 2.59
C PHE A 82 -10.98 -10.62 1.36
N GLU A 83 -10.06 -9.90 0.75
CA GLU A 83 -9.21 -10.40 -0.33
C GLU A 83 -7.75 -10.22 0.05
N ALA A 84 -6.98 -11.33 0.02
CA ALA A 84 -5.55 -11.32 0.30
C ALA A 84 -4.78 -11.60 -1.00
N THR A 85 -3.96 -10.63 -1.43
CA THR A 85 -3.14 -10.74 -2.65
C THR A 85 -1.68 -10.42 -2.38
N SER A 86 -0.79 -11.15 -3.06
CA SER A 86 0.64 -10.88 -3.00
C SER A 86 0.95 -9.51 -3.63
N LEU A 87 1.79 -8.71 -2.98
CA LEU A 87 2.37 -7.51 -3.59
C LEU A 87 3.60 -7.83 -4.45
N GLU A 88 3.83 -9.08 -4.85
CA GLU A 88 4.89 -9.46 -5.78
C GLU A 88 4.45 -9.34 -7.24
N CYS A 89 4.99 -8.36 -7.96
CA CYS A 89 4.74 -8.22 -9.40
C CYS A 89 5.17 -9.48 -10.15
N THR A 90 4.25 -10.10 -10.90
CA THR A 90 4.53 -11.36 -11.63
C THR A 90 5.47 -11.21 -12.83
N HIS A 91 5.89 -9.98 -13.18
CA HIS A 91 6.87 -9.71 -14.22
C HIS A 91 8.32 -9.92 -13.73
N LYS A 92 8.74 -9.19 -12.68
CA LYS A 92 10.12 -9.19 -12.15
C LYS A 92 10.21 -9.11 -10.62
N SER A 93 9.17 -9.56 -9.93
CA SER A 93 9.12 -9.65 -8.45
C SER A 93 9.36 -8.34 -7.71
N VAL A 94 9.12 -7.20 -8.37
CA VAL A 94 9.12 -5.88 -7.73
C VAL A 94 7.88 -5.77 -6.84
N THR A 95 8.02 -5.12 -5.67
CA THR A 95 6.89 -4.90 -4.77
C THR A 95 5.92 -3.89 -5.40
N LEU A 96 4.62 -4.18 -5.36
CA LEU A 96 3.57 -3.32 -5.91
C LEU A 96 3.14 -2.24 -4.91
N ASP A 97 2.74 -1.09 -5.45
CA ASP A 97 2.16 0.03 -4.73
C ASP A 97 0.63 0.04 -4.90
N LEU A 98 -0.14 0.48 -3.90
CA LEU A 98 -1.58 0.72 -4.07
C LEU A 98 -1.79 2.16 -4.52
N VAL A 99 -2.36 2.35 -5.71
CA VAL A 99 -2.68 3.65 -6.29
C VAL A 99 -4.12 3.62 -6.80
N ASP A 100 -4.97 4.53 -6.31
CA ASP A 100 -6.38 4.63 -6.71
C ASP A 100 -7.11 3.27 -6.72
N ALA A 101 -6.91 2.48 -5.67
CA ALA A 101 -7.48 1.14 -5.51
C ALA A 101 -6.98 0.05 -6.49
N GLN A 102 -5.90 0.31 -7.24
CA GLN A 102 -5.19 -0.65 -8.09
C GLN A 102 -3.80 -0.96 -7.56
N LEU A 103 -3.29 -2.15 -7.85
CA LEU A 103 -1.92 -2.53 -7.53
C LEU A 103 -1.02 -2.23 -8.73
N VAL A 104 -0.04 -1.34 -8.55
CA VAL A 104 0.78 -0.79 -9.63
C VAL A 104 2.25 -1.09 -9.39
N CYS A 105 2.93 -1.58 -10.42
CA CYS A 105 4.37 -1.80 -10.41
C CYS A 105 5.09 -0.53 -10.85
N SER A 106 5.79 0.12 -9.91
CA SER A 106 6.56 1.34 -10.18
C SER A 106 7.74 1.16 -11.15
N ALA A 107 8.22 -0.07 -11.37
CA ALA A 107 9.35 -0.32 -12.26
C ALA A 107 9.01 -0.23 -13.76
N HIS A 108 7.85 -0.78 -14.17
CA HIS A 108 7.50 -0.88 -15.60
C HIS A 108 6.00 -0.69 -15.88
N GLY A 109 5.20 -0.29 -14.89
CA GLY A 109 3.80 0.09 -15.08
C GLY A 109 2.78 -1.04 -15.16
N SER A 110 3.14 -2.30 -14.82
CA SER A 110 2.13 -3.37 -14.72
C SER A 110 1.07 -3.02 -13.68
N LYS A 111 -0.20 -3.33 -13.98
CA LYS A 111 -1.33 -3.03 -13.10
C LYS A 111 -2.17 -4.27 -12.87
N PHE A 112 -2.69 -4.38 -11.65
CA PHE A 112 -3.53 -5.48 -11.20
C PHE A 112 -4.73 -4.94 -10.41
N GLU A 113 -5.85 -5.64 -10.47
CA GLU A 113 -7.01 -5.42 -9.60
C GLU A 113 -6.74 -5.91 -8.18
N LYS A 114 -7.60 -5.54 -7.22
CA LYS A 114 -7.54 -5.99 -5.81
C LYS A 114 -7.54 -7.52 -5.67
N ASN A 115 -8.32 -8.19 -6.54
CA ASN A 115 -8.42 -9.63 -6.64
C ASN A 115 -7.17 -10.29 -7.28
N GLY A 116 -6.18 -9.51 -7.69
CA GLY A 116 -4.92 -9.97 -8.25
C GLY A 116 -4.92 -10.14 -9.77
N LYS A 117 -6.05 -9.94 -10.45
CA LYS A 117 -6.15 -10.06 -11.91
C LYS A 117 -5.28 -9.03 -12.59
N VAL A 118 -4.46 -9.46 -13.55
CA VAL A 118 -3.66 -8.53 -14.36
C VAL A 118 -4.56 -7.76 -15.33
N ILE A 119 -4.38 -6.44 -15.38
CA ILE A 119 -5.14 -5.54 -16.26
C ILE A 119 -4.24 -4.68 -17.15
N ASN A 120 -2.94 -4.59 -16.84
CA ASN A 120 -1.96 -3.92 -17.70
C ASN A 120 -0.59 -4.60 -17.63
N GLY A 121 0.04 -4.80 -18.79
CA GLY A 121 1.36 -5.41 -18.94
C GLY A 121 2.51 -4.50 -18.46
N PRO A 122 3.77 -4.98 -18.49
CA PRO A 122 4.27 -6.21 -19.12
C PRO A 122 3.99 -7.54 -18.39
N ALA A 123 3.48 -7.51 -17.15
CA ALA A 123 3.01 -8.73 -16.49
C ALA A 123 1.95 -9.46 -17.32
N LYS A 124 2.03 -10.80 -17.38
CA LYS A 124 1.10 -11.65 -18.15
C LYS A 124 0.30 -12.61 -17.28
N ARG A 125 0.57 -12.63 -15.97
CA ARG A 125 -0.04 -13.57 -15.01
C ARG A 125 -0.62 -12.79 -13.85
N ASP A 126 -1.73 -13.28 -13.33
CA ASP A 126 -2.36 -12.77 -12.11
C ASP A 126 -1.45 -12.95 -10.89
N LEU A 127 -1.65 -12.11 -9.88
CA LEU A 127 -0.98 -12.20 -8.59
C LEU A 127 -1.43 -13.46 -7.83
N LYS A 128 -0.54 -13.98 -6.98
CA LYS A 128 -0.92 -15.03 -6.01
C LYS A 128 -2.01 -14.47 -5.10
N ARG A 129 -3.17 -15.15 -5.09
CA ARG A 129 -4.22 -14.98 -4.09
C ARG A 129 -4.02 -15.97 -2.96
N TYR A 130 -4.41 -15.56 -1.76
CA TYR A 130 -4.35 -16.40 -0.57
C TYR A 130 -5.77 -16.67 -0.07
N SER A 131 -6.01 -17.89 0.41
CA SER A 131 -7.27 -18.22 1.08
C SER A 131 -7.36 -17.47 2.40
N VAL A 132 -8.53 -16.92 2.68
CA VAL A 132 -8.81 -16.14 3.88
C VAL A 132 -9.94 -16.79 4.67
N ASP A 133 -9.63 -17.16 5.91
CA ASP A 133 -10.61 -17.55 6.91
C ASP A 133 -10.81 -16.40 7.89
N LYS A 134 -12.01 -16.29 8.45
CA LYS A 134 -12.38 -15.21 9.38
C LYS A 134 -13.09 -15.78 10.58
N THR A 135 -12.81 -15.17 11.72
CA THR A 135 -13.54 -15.36 12.97
C THR A 135 -14.19 -14.05 13.36
N ILE A 136 -14.74 -13.96 14.58
CA ILE A 136 -15.34 -12.71 15.06
C ILE A 136 -14.30 -11.59 15.21
N SER A 137 -13.08 -11.93 15.69
CA SER A 137 -12.04 -10.95 16.01
C SER A 137 -10.84 -10.99 15.07
N THR A 138 -10.63 -12.09 14.33
CA THR A 138 -9.41 -12.29 13.52
C THR A 138 -9.71 -12.63 12.07
N VAL A 139 -8.70 -12.36 11.23
CA VAL A 139 -8.57 -12.80 9.85
C VAL A 139 -7.34 -13.68 9.76
N LYS A 140 -7.47 -14.88 9.18
CA LYS A 140 -6.39 -15.84 8.97
C LYS A 140 -6.09 -15.98 7.48
N ILE A 141 -4.83 -15.77 7.10
CA ILE A 141 -4.36 -15.93 5.72
C ILE A 141 -3.55 -17.21 5.62
N LYS A 142 -3.98 -18.16 4.80
CA LYS A 142 -3.26 -19.42 4.58
C LYS A 142 -2.04 -19.21 3.67
N LEU A 143 -0.84 -19.57 4.14
CA LEU A 143 0.44 -19.34 3.43
C LEU A 143 0.67 -20.27 2.22
#